data_AF-A0A1E8PQZ8-F1
#
_entry.id   AF-A0A1E8PQZ8-F1
#
_cell.length_a   1.000
_cell.length_b   1.000
_cell.length_c   1.000
_cell.angle_alpha   90.00
_cell.angle_beta   90.00
_cell.angle_gamma   90.00
#
_symmetry.space_group_name_H-M   'P 1'
#
loop_
_entity.id
_entity.type
_entity.pdbx_description
1 polymer ?
#
loop_
_entity_poly.entity_id
_entity_poly.type
_entity_poly.pdbx_seq_one_letter_code
_entity_poly.pdbx_strand_id
1 'polypeptide(L)'
;MTTDFTSTSHTAFSHPGHPPATTTEHRGIRYLHLGTKWVQGAMRLDKPDAIELEYVQMMMMWMLFKTQPKRIVQLGLGSAALTKFSYRRFPDATVTAIELNPNVIAICGAQFALPPNDKRLDVREMNALDFVLDPANHGTVDALQVDLYDEDARGPVLDTPEFYQACFDCLAADGIMCTNVFGDFPNYDKNLQAMELVFDAVVWVPEMEDENIVVLAFKQSPSLDFSDLYERAASIKKQFNLPAKNWVNGLKQWMQDQQ
;
A
#
# COMPACT_ATOMS: atom_id res chain seq x y z
N MET A 1 11.85 -19.67 -25.85
CA MET A 1 12.06 -20.75 -24.86
C MET A 1 11.00 -20.57 -23.78
N THR A 2 10.00 -21.43 -23.81
CA THR A 2 8.86 -21.47 -22.88
C THR A 2 9.35 -21.96 -21.53
N THR A 3 9.37 -21.07 -20.53
CA THR A 3 9.60 -21.44 -19.13
C THR A 3 8.34 -22.07 -18.58
N ASP A 4 8.40 -23.37 -18.27
CA ASP A 4 7.35 -24.09 -17.57
C ASP A 4 7.23 -23.55 -16.14
N PHE A 5 6.15 -22.82 -15.88
CA PHE A 5 5.74 -22.45 -14.53
C PHE A 5 4.97 -23.64 -13.93
N THR A 6 5.59 -24.33 -12.97
CA THR A 6 4.89 -25.35 -12.18
C THR A 6 3.89 -24.67 -11.25
N SER A 7 2.64 -24.56 -11.70
CA SER A 7 1.51 -24.09 -10.88
C SER A 7 0.98 -25.25 -10.03
N THR A 8 1.26 -25.22 -8.73
CA THR A 8 0.60 -26.12 -7.76
C THR A 8 -0.77 -25.55 -7.42
N SER A 9 -1.85 -26.06 -8.02
CA SER A 9 -3.22 -25.68 -7.64
C SER A 9 -3.60 -26.34 -6.31
N HIS A 10 -3.43 -25.59 -5.22
CA HIS A 10 -3.95 -26.00 -3.92
C HIS A 10 -5.41 -25.53 -3.79
N THR A 11 -6.33 -26.47 -3.57
CA THR A 11 -7.77 -26.21 -3.30
C THR A 11 -7.99 -25.29 -2.10
N ALA A 12 -6.98 -25.11 -1.24
CA ALA A 12 -7.00 -24.23 -0.08
C ALA A 12 -7.08 -22.72 -0.42
N PHE A 13 -6.79 -22.32 -1.66
CA PHE A 13 -6.74 -20.91 -2.08
C PHE A 13 -7.74 -20.59 -3.20
N SER A 14 -8.84 -21.34 -3.26
CA SER A 14 -9.87 -21.21 -4.29
C SER A 14 -11.28 -21.23 -3.69
N HIS A 15 -11.51 -20.43 -2.65
CA HIS A 15 -12.82 -20.25 -2.05
C HIS A 15 -13.81 -19.70 -3.10
N PRO A 16 -15.02 -20.29 -3.25
CA PRO A 16 -16.00 -19.82 -4.22
C PRO A 16 -16.41 -18.36 -3.99
N GLY A 17 -16.68 -17.63 -5.08
CA GLY A 17 -17.11 -16.23 -5.02
C GLY A 17 -15.98 -15.20 -5.06
N HIS A 18 -14.72 -15.63 -5.00
CA HIS A 18 -13.54 -14.77 -5.14
C HIS A 18 -12.52 -15.35 -6.14
N PRO A 19 -11.69 -14.52 -6.78
CA PRO A 19 -10.58 -15.00 -7.58
C PRO A 19 -9.64 -15.92 -6.77
N PRO A 20 -9.15 -17.03 -7.35
CA PRO A 20 -8.23 -17.92 -6.67
C PRO A 20 -6.86 -17.25 -6.52
N ALA A 21 -6.22 -17.44 -5.37
CA ALA A 21 -4.86 -16.97 -5.16
C ALA A 21 -3.86 -18.06 -5.57
N THR A 22 -2.92 -17.73 -6.45
CA THR A 22 -1.87 -18.65 -6.91
C THR A 22 -0.50 -18.00 -6.83
N THR A 23 0.56 -18.81 -6.94
CA THR A 23 1.93 -18.31 -6.91
C THR A 23 2.76 -18.86 -8.04
N THR A 24 3.70 -18.04 -8.51
CA THR A 24 4.85 -18.50 -9.30
C THR A 24 6.15 -18.15 -8.57
N GLU A 25 7.22 -18.86 -8.89
CA GLU A 25 8.54 -18.58 -8.34
C GLU A 25 9.57 -18.40 -9.45
N HIS A 26 10.36 -17.34 -9.35
CA HIS A 26 11.46 -17.08 -10.27
C HIS A 26 12.61 -16.38 -9.54
N ARG A 27 13.84 -16.89 -9.70
CA ARG A 27 15.07 -16.29 -9.13
C ARG A 27 14.98 -15.98 -7.62
N GLY A 28 14.35 -16.87 -6.85
CA GLY A 28 14.20 -16.73 -5.40
C GLY A 28 13.15 -15.71 -4.96
N ILE A 29 12.30 -15.26 -5.89
CA ILE A 29 11.15 -14.40 -5.63
C ILE A 29 9.89 -15.22 -5.86
N ARG A 30 8.96 -15.14 -4.91
CA ARG A 30 7.60 -15.68 -5.03
C ARG A 30 6.65 -14.55 -5.40
N TYR A 31 5.89 -14.73 -6.46
CA TYR A 31 4.91 -13.79 -6.97
C TYR A 31 3.51 -14.27 -6.64
N LEU A 32 2.63 -13.35 -6.23
CA LEU A 32 1.22 -13.59 -6.00
C LEU A 32 0.42 -13.24 -7.26
N HIS A 33 -0.57 -14.07 -7.59
CA HIS A 33 -1.51 -13.86 -8.69
C HIS A 33 -2.95 -14.12 -8.23
N LEU A 34 -3.92 -13.49 -8.90
CA LEU A 34 -5.36 -13.65 -8.63
C LEU A 34 -6.08 -14.24 -9.84
N GLY A 35 -5.80 -15.51 -10.17
CA GLY A 35 -6.40 -16.20 -11.31
C GLY A 35 -5.98 -15.69 -12.70
N THR A 36 -5.19 -14.61 -12.77
CA THR A 36 -4.64 -14.02 -14.00
C THR A 36 -3.11 -14.09 -14.04
N LYS A 37 -2.50 -13.65 -15.14
CA LYS A 37 -1.03 -13.57 -15.27
C LYS A 37 -0.42 -12.38 -14.53
N TRP A 38 -1.25 -11.44 -14.06
CA TRP A 38 -0.78 -10.19 -13.47
C TRP A 38 -0.18 -10.45 -12.09
N VAL A 39 0.90 -9.73 -11.79
CA VAL A 39 1.58 -9.80 -10.49
C VAL A 39 0.83 -8.87 -9.54
N GLN A 40 0.32 -9.45 -8.45
CA GLN A 40 -0.44 -8.75 -7.40
C GLN A 40 0.42 -8.49 -6.16
N GLY A 41 1.66 -8.96 -6.18
CA GLY A 41 2.62 -8.79 -5.09
C GLY A 41 3.80 -9.75 -5.23
N ALA A 42 4.87 -9.48 -4.50
CA ALA A 42 6.07 -10.30 -4.53
C ALA A 42 6.74 -10.36 -3.16
N MET A 43 7.40 -11.48 -2.88
CA MET A 43 8.22 -11.67 -1.70
C MET A 43 9.48 -12.45 -2.05
N ARG A 44 10.61 -11.93 -1.61
CA ARG A 44 11.87 -12.64 -1.70
C ARG A 44 11.95 -13.72 -0.62
N LEU A 45 12.30 -14.95 -1.02
CA LEU A 45 12.30 -16.11 -0.13
C LEU A 45 13.35 -16.00 0.99
N ASP A 46 14.52 -15.41 0.71
CA ASP A 46 15.59 -15.24 1.71
C ASP A 46 15.45 -13.95 2.55
N LYS A 47 14.53 -13.04 2.18
CA LYS A 47 14.29 -11.76 2.83
C LYS A 47 12.77 -11.45 2.88
N PRO A 48 11.98 -12.26 3.58
CA PRO A 48 10.51 -12.17 3.53
C PRO A 48 9.92 -10.87 4.11
N ASP A 49 10.69 -10.15 4.94
CA ASP A 49 10.30 -8.87 5.54
C ASP A 49 10.78 -7.65 4.73
N ALA A 50 11.51 -7.85 3.62
CA ALA A 50 11.85 -6.78 2.69
C ALA A 50 10.72 -6.57 1.68
N ILE A 51 10.49 -5.31 1.29
CA ILE A 51 9.54 -4.97 0.24
C ILE A 51 10.26 -5.14 -1.10
N GLU A 52 9.77 -6.06 -1.94
CA GLU A 52 10.44 -6.42 -3.20
C GLU A 52 10.11 -5.45 -4.34
N LEU A 53 8.84 -5.04 -4.48
CA LEU A 53 8.37 -4.20 -5.59
C LEU A 53 8.61 -2.72 -5.31
N GLU A 54 9.02 -1.95 -6.33
CA GLU A 54 9.41 -0.55 -6.19
C GLU A 54 8.24 0.37 -5.80
N TYR A 55 7.09 0.27 -6.50
CA TYR A 55 5.90 1.06 -6.12
C TYR A 55 5.46 0.76 -4.68
N VAL A 56 5.60 -0.49 -4.21
CA VAL A 56 5.27 -0.86 -2.83
C VAL A 56 6.28 -0.25 -1.84
N GLN A 57 7.55 -0.09 -2.23
CA GLN A 57 8.50 0.68 -1.43
C GLN A 57 8.10 2.16 -1.39
N MET A 58 7.69 2.73 -2.53
CA MET A 58 7.19 4.11 -2.60
C MET A 58 5.93 4.33 -1.76
N MET A 59 5.08 3.32 -1.59
CA MET A 59 3.93 3.37 -0.69
C MET A 59 4.31 3.54 0.80
N MET A 60 5.59 3.48 1.15
CA MET A 60 6.13 3.84 2.47
C MET A 60 6.60 5.30 2.56
N MET A 61 6.37 6.13 1.53
CA MET A 61 6.81 7.53 1.47
C MET A 61 6.21 8.38 2.59
N TRP A 62 5.06 7.99 3.14
CA TRP A 62 4.47 8.62 4.33
C TRP A 62 5.43 8.68 5.53
N MET A 63 6.44 7.79 5.60
CA MET A 63 7.47 7.79 6.64
C MET A 63 8.32 9.06 6.67
N LEU A 64 8.36 9.82 5.57
CA LEU A 64 9.00 11.15 5.53
C LEU A 64 8.27 12.17 6.43
N PHE A 65 6.99 11.95 6.68
CA PHE A 65 6.10 12.87 7.40
C PHE A 65 5.63 12.32 8.75
N LYS A 66 5.63 10.99 8.93
CA LYS A 66 5.26 10.31 10.19
C LYS A 66 6.35 9.38 10.69
N THR A 67 7.03 9.81 11.76
CA THR A 67 8.15 9.07 12.36
C THR A 67 7.74 8.10 13.45
N GLN A 68 6.60 8.34 14.12
CA GLN A 68 6.12 7.53 15.25
C GLN A 68 4.61 7.23 15.17
N PRO A 69 4.12 6.61 14.08
CA PRO A 69 2.71 6.24 13.98
C PRO A 69 2.33 5.27 15.12
N LYS A 70 1.11 5.41 15.64
CA LYS A 70 0.48 4.53 16.63
C LYS A 70 -0.53 3.58 15.99
N ARG A 71 -1.22 4.00 14.93
CA ARG A 71 -2.16 3.17 14.16
C ARG A 71 -1.88 3.28 12.66
N ILE A 72 -1.47 2.17 12.07
CA ILE A 72 -1.28 2.02 10.62
C ILE A 72 -2.38 1.11 10.08
N VAL A 73 -3.06 1.54 9.02
CA VAL A 73 -4.10 0.75 8.36
C VAL A 73 -3.75 0.55 6.90
N GLN A 74 -3.93 -0.66 6.40
CA GLN A 74 -3.81 -1.00 4.99
C GLN A 74 -5.15 -1.51 4.45
N LEU A 75 -5.64 -0.90 3.38
CA LEU A 75 -6.80 -1.38 2.62
C LEU A 75 -6.27 -2.12 1.38
N GLY A 76 -6.54 -3.43 1.32
CA GLY A 76 -5.95 -4.38 0.37
C GLY A 76 -4.68 -5.00 0.95
N LEU A 77 -4.61 -6.33 1.11
CA LEU A 77 -3.46 -6.99 1.74
C LEU A 77 -2.31 -7.24 0.76
N GLY A 78 -2.63 -7.58 -0.49
CA GLY A 78 -1.66 -8.01 -1.50
C GLY A 78 -0.82 -9.19 -1.00
N SER A 79 0.50 -9.14 -1.23
CA SER A 79 1.48 -10.13 -0.70
C SER A 79 1.84 -9.92 0.80
N ALA A 80 1.05 -9.12 1.52
CA ALA A 80 1.29 -8.67 2.89
C ALA A 80 2.61 -7.90 3.09
N ALA A 81 3.24 -7.39 2.03
CA ALA A 81 4.54 -6.72 2.11
C ALA A 81 4.51 -5.48 3.02
N LEU A 82 3.57 -4.55 2.77
CA LEU A 82 3.38 -3.35 3.58
C LEU A 82 2.98 -3.70 5.01
N THR A 83 2.00 -4.59 5.19
CA THR A 83 1.51 -5.06 6.50
C THR A 83 2.67 -5.64 7.35
N LYS A 84 3.43 -6.59 6.80
CA LYS A 84 4.57 -7.21 7.50
C LYS A 84 5.64 -6.17 7.80
N PHE A 85 6.01 -5.34 6.83
CA PHE A 85 7.01 -4.31 7.02
C PHE A 85 6.60 -3.38 8.17
N SER A 86 5.38 -2.85 8.13
CA SER A 86 4.85 -1.97 9.17
C SER A 86 4.83 -2.66 10.54
N TYR A 87 4.35 -3.90 10.61
CA TYR A 87 4.28 -4.65 11.87
C TYR A 87 5.67 -4.90 12.49
N ARG A 88 6.68 -5.18 11.66
CA ARG A 88 8.06 -5.47 12.10
C ARG A 88 8.85 -4.21 12.44
N ARG A 89 8.64 -3.10 11.71
CA ARG A 89 9.47 -1.89 11.82
C ARG A 89 8.91 -0.83 12.76
N PHE A 90 7.62 -0.89 13.08
CA PHE A 90 6.96 -0.01 14.05
C PHE A 90 6.43 -0.83 15.24
N PRO A 91 7.29 -1.20 16.21
CA PRO A 91 6.90 -2.06 17.34
C PRO A 91 5.87 -1.40 18.27
N ASP A 92 5.81 -0.07 18.27
CA ASP A 92 4.88 0.73 19.08
C ASP A 92 3.55 1.03 18.36
N ALA A 93 3.39 0.56 17.12
CA ALA A 93 2.17 0.72 16.34
C ALA A 93 1.31 -0.56 16.36
N THR A 94 0.00 -0.37 16.30
CA THR A 94 -0.93 -1.39 15.83
C THR A 94 -1.06 -1.30 14.31
N VAL A 95 -1.14 -2.45 13.65
CA VAL A 95 -1.25 -2.59 12.19
C VAL A 95 -2.50 -3.39 11.87
N THR A 96 -3.42 -2.79 11.13
CA THR A 96 -4.63 -3.45 10.65
C THR A 96 -4.57 -3.56 9.12
N ALA A 97 -4.88 -4.74 8.59
CA ALA A 97 -5.03 -4.92 7.14
C ALA A 97 -6.44 -5.43 6.82
N ILE A 98 -7.09 -4.80 5.85
CA ILE A 98 -8.44 -5.14 5.40
C ILE A 98 -8.35 -5.76 4.02
N GLU A 99 -8.80 -7.00 3.89
CA GLU A 99 -8.76 -7.75 2.64
C GLU A 99 -10.11 -8.39 2.37
N LEU A 100 -10.60 -8.29 1.14
CA LEU A 100 -11.90 -8.84 0.77
C LEU A 100 -11.82 -10.32 0.40
N ASN A 101 -10.69 -10.75 -0.18
CA ASN A 101 -10.51 -12.09 -0.70
C ASN A 101 -9.88 -13.03 0.35
N PRO A 102 -10.64 -13.98 0.94
CA PRO A 102 -10.10 -14.90 1.95
C PRO A 102 -8.94 -15.77 1.41
N ASN A 103 -8.87 -16.00 0.09
CA ASN A 103 -7.78 -16.75 -0.53
C ASN A 103 -6.44 -16.01 -0.41
N VAL A 104 -6.46 -14.67 -0.47
CA VAL A 104 -5.27 -13.82 -0.31
C VAL A 104 -4.76 -13.89 1.13
N ILE A 105 -5.66 -13.81 2.11
CA ILE A 105 -5.31 -13.94 3.53
C ILE A 105 -4.69 -15.32 3.79
N ALA A 106 -5.35 -16.38 3.33
CA ALA A 106 -4.91 -17.76 3.52
C ALA A 106 -3.53 -18.02 2.88
N ILE A 107 -3.32 -17.61 1.63
CA ILE A 107 -2.04 -17.80 0.96
C ILE A 107 -0.94 -16.94 1.58
N CYS A 108 -1.26 -15.75 2.09
CA CYS A 108 -0.29 -14.91 2.77
C CYS A 108 0.24 -15.55 4.05
N GLY A 109 -0.65 -16.13 4.86
CA GLY A 109 -0.26 -16.88 6.05
C GLY A 109 0.56 -18.13 5.72
N ALA A 110 0.20 -18.85 4.64
CA ALA A 110 0.87 -20.09 4.27
C ALA A 110 2.21 -19.89 3.54
N GLN A 111 2.31 -18.85 2.69
CA GLN A 111 3.37 -18.74 1.69
C GLN A 111 4.02 -17.35 1.62
N PHE A 112 3.48 -16.32 2.26
CA PHE A 112 4.09 -14.98 2.28
C PHE A 112 4.56 -14.55 3.67
N ALA A 113 4.75 -15.50 4.58
CA ALA A 113 5.29 -15.24 5.93
C ALA A 113 4.51 -14.17 6.72
N LEU A 114 3.21 -14.00 6.43
CA LEU A 114 2.33 -13.18 7.25
C LEU A 114 2.20 -13.87 8.63
N PRO A 115 2.60 -13.22 9.74
CA PRO A 115 2.40 -13.80 11.06
C PRO A 115 0.90 -13.85 11.42
N PRO A 116 0.50 -14.74 12.34
CA PRO A 116 -0.88 -14.74 12.84
C PRO A 116 -1.22 -13.44 13.55
N ASN A 117 -2.51 -13.09 13.58
CA ASN A 117 -2.99 -11.94 14.33
C ASN A 117 -2.60 -12.03 15.81
N ASP A 118 -2.29 -10.88 16.39
CA ASP A 118 -1.95 -10.73 17.81
C ASP A 118 -2.50 -9.39 18.34
N LYS A 119 -2.01 -8.94 19.49
CA LYS A 119 -2.44 -7.66 20.10
C LYS A 119 -2.12 -6.41 19.27
N ARG A 120 -1.21 -6.50 18.29
CA ARG A 120 -0.78 -5.38 17.43
C ARG A 120 -1.15 -5.62 15.96
N LEU A 121 -1.08 -6.85 15.45
CA LEU A 121 -1.44 -7.18 14.08
C LEU A 121 -2.86 -7.73 14.01
N ASP A 122 -3.66 -7.14 13.14
CA ASP A 122 -5.02 -7.58 12.89
C ASP A 122 -5.38 -7.54 11.40
N VAL A 123 -5.27 -8.69 10.74
CA VAL A 123 -5.75 -8.89 9.36
C VAL A 123 -7.19 -9.36 9.39
N ARG A 124 -8.09 -8.67 8.69
CA ARG A 124 -9.53 -8.93 8.69
C ARG A 124 -10.05 -9.16 7.27
N GLU A 125 -10.86 -10.20 7.14
CA GLU A 125 -11.70 -10.41 5.96
C GLU A 125 -12.89 -9.45 6.01
N MET A 126 -12.83 -8.36 5.23
CA MET A 126 -13.81 -7.28 5.30
C MET A 126 -13.73 -6.40 4.03
N ASN A 127 -14.85 -5.79 3.64
CA ASN A 127 -14.85 -4.77 2.60
C ASN A 127 -14.19 -3.48 3.14
N ALA A 128 -13.24 -2.93 2.37
CA ALA A 128 -12.58 -1.67 2.72
C ALA A 128 -13.57 -0.51 2.93
N LEU A 129 -14.67 -0.45 2.18
CA LEU A 129 -15.71 0.56 2.34
C LEU A 129 -16.41 0.45 3.69
N ASP A 130 -16.71 -0.77 4.15
CA ASP A 130 -17.31 -1.00 5.47
C ASP A 130 -16.37 -0.53 6.59
N PHE A 131 -15.06 -0.74 6.42
CA PHE A 131 -14.07 -0.27 7.38
C PHE A 131 -14.05 1.27 7.49
N VAL A 132 -14.00 1.98 6.36
CA VAL A 132 -13.88 3.44 6.37
C VAL A 132 -15.19 4.16 6.74
N LEU A 133 -16.34 3.51 6.52
CA LEU A 133 -17.65 4.04 6.91
C LEU A 133 -17.98 3.77 8.38
N ASP A 134 -17.28 2.86 9.06
CA ASP A 134 -17.49 2.60 10.49
C ASP A 134 -16.98 3.80 11.33
N PRO A 135 -17.88 4.52 12.06
CA PRO A 135 -17.48 5.64 12.89
C PRO A 135 -16.48 5.30 13.99
N ALA A 136 -16.35 4.01 14.38
CA ALA A 136 -15.34 3.56 15.34
C ALA A 136 -13.89 3.74 14.83
N ASN A 137 -13.69 3.91 13.51
CA ASN A 137 -12.38 4.14 12.91
C ASN A 137 -12.08 5.64 12.68
N HIS A 138 -13.06 6.53 12.84
CA HIS A 138 -12.92 7.96 12.56
C HIS A 138 -11.97 8.67 13.52
N GLY A 139 -11.05 9.47 12.96
CA GLY A 139 -10.09 10.26 13.73
C GLY A 139 -8.98 9.45 14.40
N THR A 140 -8.73 8.20 13.97
CA THR A 140 -7.84 7.28 14.70
C THR A 140 -6.60 6.81 13.94
N VAL A 141 -6.54 7.01 12.63
CA VAL A 141 -5.50 6.42 11.76
C VAL A 141 -4.39 7.42 11.47
N ASP A 142 -3.16 7.11 11.85
CA ASP A 142 -2.01 8.00 11.60
C ASP A 142 -1.48 7.87 10.17
N ALA A 143 -1.45 6.64 9.65
CA ALA A 143 -1.06 6.32 8.28
C ALA A 143 -2.04 5.32 7.68
N LEU A 144 -2.75 5.74 6.63
CA LEU A 144 -3.66 4.91 5.85
C LEU A 144 -3.00 4.58 4.50
N GLN A 145 -2.88 3.30 4.16
CA GLN A 145 -2.34 2.84 2.89
C GLN A 145 -3.48 2.22 2.07
N VAL A 146 -3.71 2.71 0.86
CA VAL A 146 -4.79 2.21 -0.02
C VAL A 146 -4.16 1.60 -1.28
N ASP A 147 -4.36 0.30 -1.45
CA ASP A 147 -3.79 -0.51 -2.54
C ASP A 147 -4.85 -1.53 -3.01
N LEU A 148 -5.98 -1.01 -3.49
CA LEU A 148 -7.18 -1.78 -3.81
C LEU A 148 -7.33 -1.97 -5.33
N TYR A 149 -7.08 -3.19 -5.82
CA TYR A 149 -7.17 -3.53 -7.24
C TYR A 149 -8.02 -4.78 -7.46
N ASP A 150 -8.64 -4.87 -8.64
CA ASP A 150 -9.29 -6.09 -9.11
C ASP A 150 -8.28 -7.07 -9.72
N GLU A 151 -8.73 -8.28 -10.04
CA GLU A 151 -7.89 -9.34 -10.64
C GLU A 151 -7.27 -8.94 -12.00
N ASP A 152 -7.86 -7.97 -12.68
CA ASP A 152 -7.43 -7.44 -13.96
C ASP A 152 -6.44 -6.26 -13.82
N ALA A 153 -6.21 -5.78 -12.59
CA ALA A 153 -5.35 -4.64 -12.26
C ALA A 153 -5.72 -3.38 -13.07
N ARG A 154 -7.01 -3.08 -13.29
CA ARG A 154 -7.43 -1.98 -14.18
C ARG A 154 -7.52 -0.60 -13.51
N GLY A 155 -7.03 -0.47 -12.29
CA GLY A 155 -7.06 0.76 -11.49
C GLY A 155 -7.72 0.56 -10.13
N PRO A 156 -7.78 1.61 -9.30
CA PRO A 156 -8.38 1.50 -7.98
C PRO A 156 -9.85 1.10 -8.07
N VAL A 157 -10.26 0.08 -7.31
CA VAL A 157 -11.67 -0.39 -7.30
C VAL A 157 -12.58 0.63 -6.60
N LEU A 158 -12.02 1.45 -5.71
CA LEU A 158 -12.71 2.53 -5.03
C LEU A 158 -12.01 3.86 -5.33
N ASP A 159 -12.66 4.69 -6.15
CA ASP A 159 -12.06 5.90 -6.73
C ASP A 159 -13.00 7.12 -6.69
N THR A 160 -14.01 7.10 -5.81
CA THR A 160 -15.02 8.16 -5.71
C THR A 160 -14.67 9.20 -4.64
N PRO A 161 -15.14 10.45 -4.78
CA PRO A 161 -15.00 11.47 -3.75
C PRO A 161 -15.54 11.04 -2.38
N GLU A 162 -16.63 10.27 -2.34
CA GLU A 162 -17.22 9.76 -1.10
C GLU A 162 -16.31 8.75 -0.40
N PHE A 163 -15.65 7.88 -1.17
CA PHE A 163 -14.66 6.96 -0.62
C PHE A 163 -13.46 7.72 -0.04
N TYR A 164 -12.96 8.72 -0.77
CA TYR A 164 -11.87 9.55 -0.30
C TYR A 164 -12.25 10.37 0.94
N GLN A 165 -13.48 10.87 1.02
CA GLN A 165 -14.01 11.51 2.23
C GLN A 165 -14.05 10.53 3.42
N ALA A 166 -14.52 9.30 3.23
CA ALA A 166 -14.52 8.29 4.28
C ALA A 166 -13.10 7.93 4.75
N CYS A 167 -12.14 7.89 3.82
CA CYS A 167 -10.72 7.73 4.15
C CYS A 167 -10.20 8.92 4.98
N PHE A 168 -10.53 10.15 4.58
CA PHE A 168 -10.19 11.37 5.32
C PHE A 168 -10.78 11.36 6.73
N ASP A 169 -12.01 10.90 6.90
CA ASP A 169 -12.69 10.82 8.20
C ASP A 169 -11.98 9.84 9.15
N CYS A 170 -11.42 8.75 8.63
CA CYS A 170 -10.60 7.80 9.40
C CYS A 170 -9.30 8.39 9.94
N LEU A 171 -8.68 9.35 9.22
CA LEU A 171 -7.39 9.90 9.59
C LEU A 171 -7.43 10.67 10.91
N ALA A 172 -6.43 10.47 11.76
CA ALA A 172 -6.13 11.34 12.90
C ALA A 172 -5.89 12.79 12.43
N ALA A 173 -5.89 13.75 13.35
CA ALA A 173 -5.81 15.19 13.02
C ALA A 173 -4.63 15.52 12.09
N ASP A 174 -3.48 14.90 12.31
CA ASP A 174 -2.27 15.05 11.51
C ASP A 174 -2.03 13.86 10.56
N GLY A 175 -3.01 12.96 10.39
CA GLY A 175 -2.90 11.73 9.63
C GLY A 175 -2.64 11.93 8.13
N ILE A 176 -2.09 10.89 7.51
CA ILE A 176 -1.73 10.87 6.09
C ILE A 176 -2.28 9.61 5.42
N MET A 177 -2.81 9.78 4.21
CA MET A 177 -3.11 8.68 3.31
C MET A 177 -2.01 8.56 2.25
N CYS A 178 -1.61 7.34 1.93
CA CYS A 178 -0.75 6.99 0.81
C CYS A 178 -1.51 6.00 -0.06
N THR A 179 -1.71 6.31 -1.34
CA THR A 179 -2.43 5.43 -2.26
C THR A 179 -1.62 5.19 -3.52
N ASN A 180 -1.69 3.96 -4.02
CA ASN A 180 -1.23 3.65 -5.36
C ASN A 180 -2.39 3.96 -6.32
N VAL A 181 -2.11 4.65 -7.42
CA VAL A 181 -3.06 4.85 -8.50
C VAL A 181 -2.41 4.29 -9.76
N PHE A 182 -3.07 3.30 -10.36
CA PHE A 182 -2.58 2.60 -11.55
C PHE A 182 -3.53 2.89 -12.72
N GLY A 183 -2.98 3.11 -13.91
CA GLY A 183 -3.77 3.19 -15.14
C GLY A 183 -3.30 4.27 -16.11
N ASP A 184 -4.21 4.73 -16.96
CA ASP A 184 -3.95 5.77 -17.95
C ASP A 184 -4.16 7.19 -17.41
N PHE A 185 -3.70 8.20 -18.17
CA PHE A 185 -3.81 9.62 -17.78
C PHE A 185 -5.22 10.05 -17.33
N PRO A 186 -6.32 9.68 -18.02
CA PRO A 186 -7.67 9.98 -17.55
C PRO A 186 -8.00 9.42 -16.16
N ASN A 187 -7.51 8.22 -15.83
CA ASN A 187 -7.73 7.62 -14.51
C ASN A 187 -6.99 8.40 -13.41
N TYR A 188 -5.79 8.91 -13.69
CA TYR A 188 -5.04 9.74 -12.74
C TYR A 188 -5.79 11.03 -12.43
N ASP A 189 -6.18 11.79 -13.45
CA ASP A 189 -6.82 13.10 -13.26
C ASP A 189 -8.10 12.98 -12.42
N LYS A 190 -8.93 11.98 -12.67
CA LYS A 190 -10.15 11.72 -11.89
C LYS A 190 -9.83 11.49 -10.40
N ASN A 191 -8.87 10.61 -10.11
CA ASN A 191 -8.51 10.26 -8.73
C ASN A 191 -7.89 11.45 -7.99
N LEU A 192 -6.98 12.17 -8.65
CA LEU A 192 -6.33 13.36 -8.08
C LEU A 192 -7.35 14.45 -7.78
N GLN A 193 -8.23 14.78 -8.72
CA GLN A 193 -9.29 15.78 -8.50
C GLN A 193 -10.22 15.40 -7.35
N ALA A 194 -10.59 14.12 -7.23
CA ALA A 194 -11.42 13.65 -6.14
C ALA A 194 -10.72 13.79 -4.77
N MET A 195 -9.42 13.51 -4.71
CA MET A 195 -8.63 13.70 -3.49
C MET A 195 -8.44 15.20 -3.16
N GLU A 196 -8.19 16.07 -4.14
CA GLU A 196 -8.01 17.51 -3.95
C GLU A 196 -9.27 18.22 -3.43
N LEU A 197 -10.45 17.65 -3.65
CA LEU A 197 -11.72 18.16 -3.08
C LEU A 197 -11.87 17.86 -1.58
N VAL A 198 -11.12 16.90 -1.06
CA VAL A 198 -11.30 16.33 0.29
C VAL A 198 -10.12 16.65 1.20
N PHE A 199 -8.90 16.47 0.71
CA PHE A 199 -7.67 16.60 1.48
C PHE A 199 -7.09 18.00 1.38
N ASP A 200 -6.43 18.44 2.44
CA ASP A 200 -5.87 19.80 2.54
C ASP A 200 -4.65 19.97 1.62
N ALA A 201 -3.91 18.88 1.39
CA ALA A 201 -2.86 18.81 0.37
C ALA A 201 -2.82 17.43 -0.28
N VAL A 202 -2.58 17.39 -1.58
CA VAL A 202 -2.38 16.16 -2.37
C VAL A 202 -1.12 16.33 -3.23
N VAL A 203 -0.22 15.36 -3.17
CA VAL A 203 1.02 15.34 -3.96
C VAL A 203 1.21 13.95 -4.55
N TRP A 204 1.80 13.83 -5.73
CA TRP A 204 2.03 12.53 -6.36
C TRP A 204 3.43 12.43 -6.95
N VAL A 205 3.96 11.21 -6.93
CA VAL A 205 5.27 10.88 -7.50
C VAL A 205 5.09 9.70 -8.44
N PRO A 206 5.40 9.85 -9.74
CA PRO A 206 5.36 8.73 -10.67
C PRO A 206 6.48 7.73 -10.35
N GLU A 207 6.17 6.45 -10.49
CA GLU A 207 7.16 5.38 -10.61
C GLU A 207 7.79 5.47 -12.02
N MET A 208 9.08 5.16 -12.16
CA MET A 208 9.85 5.47 -13.38
C MET A 208 9.72 4.40 -14.47
N GLU A 209 9.41 3.16 -14.11
CA GLU A 209 9.40 1.98 -14.98
C GLU A 209 7.99 1.43 -15.25
N ASP A 210 7.00 1.81 -14.44
CA ASP A 210 5.62 1.30 -14.44
C ASP A 210 4.56 2.43 -14.52
N GLU A 211 3.32 2.04 -14.83
CA GLU A 211 2.13 2.94 -14.86
C GLU A 211 1.56 3.18 -13.44
N ASN A 212 2.44 3.23 -12.43
CA ASN A 212 2.07 3.46 -11.04
C ASN A 212 2.40 4.90 -10.67
N ILE A 213 1.44 5.63 -10.09
CA ILE A 213 1.71 6.86 -9.35
C ILE A 213 1.39 6.64 -7.88
N VAL A 214 2.32 7.02 -7.01
CA VAL A 214 2.06 7.03 -5.57
C VAL A 214 1.64 8.42 -5.16
N VAL A 215 0.44 8.52 -4.59
CA VAL A 215 -0.17 9.76 -4.13
C VAL A 215 -0.11 9.81 -2.60
N LEU A 216 0.35 10.93 -2.05
CA LEU A 216 0.19 11.26 -0.65
C LEU A 216 -0.89 12.33 -0.51
N ALA A 217 -1.89 12.05 0.32
CA ALA A 217 -2.98 12.97 0.63
C ALA A 217 -2.98 13.25 2.14
N PHE A 218 -2.96 14.51 2.52
CA PHE A 218 -2.77 14.95 3.88
C PHE A 218 -4.06 15.51 4.46
N LYS A 219 -4.41 15.09 5.69
CA LYS A 219 -5.54 15.70 6.41
C LYS A 219 -5.27 17.18 6.73
N GLN A 220 -4.01 17.50 7.01
CA GLN A 220 -3.51 18.85 7.21
C GLN A 220 -2.23 19.01 6.39
N SER A 221 -2.13 20.10 5.63
CA SER A 221 -0.98 20.42 4.80
C SER A 221 0.32 20.33 5.61
N PRO A 222 1.33 19.57 5.13
CA PRO A 222 2.58 19.43 5.86
C PRO A 222 3.42 20.71 5.74
N SER A 223 4.23 20.99 6.77
CA SER A 223 5.35 21.93 6.61
C SER A 223 6.46 21.25 5.81
N LEU A 224 6.86 21.87 4.69
CA LEU A 224 7.88 21.34 3.79
C LEU A 224 9.22 22.05 4.00
N ASP A 225 10.16 21.34 4.60
CA ASP A 225 11.59 21.67 4.54
C ASP A 225 12.31 20.50 3.86
N PHE A 226 12.81 20.72 2.64
CA PHE A 226 13.50 19.68 1.89
C PHE A 226 14.81 19.23 2.55
N SER A 227 15.48 20.10 3.32
CA SER A 227 16.66 19.71 4.10
C SER A 227 16.28 18.64 5.11
N ASP A 228 15.22 18.88 5.90
CA ASP A 228 14.69 17.91 6.86
C ASP A 228 14.21 16.63 6.18
N LEU A 229 13.55 16.73 5.02
CA LEU A 229 13.10 15.56 4.26
C LEU A 229 14.29 14.71 3.79
N TYR A 230 15.39 15.31 3.33
CA TYR A 230 16.61 14.56 2.97
C TYR A 230 17.26 13.90 4.19
N GLU A 231 17.26 14.53 5.37
CA GLU A 231 17.76 13.92 6.60
C GLU A 231 16.91 12.71 7.04
N ARG A 232 15.58 12.84 6.96
CA ARG A 232 14.65 11.74 7.20
C ARG A 232 14.84 10.62 6.17
N ALA A 233 14.99 10.95 4.89
CA ALA A 233 15.26 9.98 3.84
C ALA A 233 16.58 9.22 4.06
N ALA A 234 17.64 9.90 4.49
CA ALA A 234 18.90 9.26 4.85
C ALA A 234 18.73 8.29 6.03
N SER A 235 17.94 8.68 7.03
CA SER A 235 17.60 7.82 8.17
C SER A 235 16.80 6.59 7.74
N ILE A 236 15.79 6.76 6.88
CA ILE A 236 14.98 5.67 6.31
C ILE A 236 15.88 4.70 5.52
N LYS A 237 16.76 5.21 4.68
CA LYS A 237 17.71 4.37 3.92
C LYS A 237 18.62 3.58 4.86
N LYS A 238 19.16 4.22 5.89
CA LYS A 238 20.07 3.59 6.86
C LYS A 238 19.37 2.49 7.67
N GLN A 239 18.14 2.73 8.13
CA GLN A 239 17.43 1.80 9.02
C GLN A 239 16.72 0.67 8.26
N PHE A 240 16.19 0.98 7.07
CA PHE A 240 15.27 0.09 6.37
C PHE A 240 15.72 -0.29 4.97
N ASN A 241 16.82 0.28 4.48
CA ASN A 241 17.35 0.09 3.13
C ASN A 241 16.42 0.57 2.00
N LEU A 242 15.35 1.32 2.30
CA LEU A 242 14.44 1.89 1.30
C LEU A 242 15.06 3.10 0.57
N PRO A 243 14.79 3.30 -0.74
CA PRO A 243 15.40 4.34 -1.57
C PRO A 243 14.79 5.73 -1.34
N ALA A 244 14.57 6.12 -0.09
CA ALA A 244 13.78 7.30 0.27
C ALA A 244 14.31 8.64 -0.27
N LYS A 245 15.60 8.72 -0.64
CA LYS A 245 16.15 9.90 -1.32
C LYS A 245 15.43 10.17 -2.66
N ASN A 246 15.10 9.11 -3.40
CA ASN A 246 14.41 9.24 -4.68
C ASN A 246 12.99 9.79 -4.49
N TRP A 247 12.33 9.43 -3.39
CA TRP A 247 11.02 9.97 -3.05
C TRP A 247 11.08 11.48 -2.80
N VAL A 248 12.09 11.96 -2.05
CA VAL A 248 12.28 13.39 -1.82
C VAL A 248 12.62 14.13 -3.13
N ASN A 249 13.44 13.53 -4.00
CA ASN A 249 13.70 14.09 -5.33
C ASN A 249 12.40 14.22 -6.14
N GLY A 250 11.56 13.17 -6.14
CA GLY A 250 10.27 13.15 -6.82
C GLY A 250 9.31 14.21 -6.30
N LEU A 251 9.18 14.34 -4.98
CA LEU A 251 8.39 15.40 -4.34
C LEU A 251 8.90 16.80 -4.70
N LYS A 252 10.22 16.98 -4.77
CA LYS A 252 10.84 18.26 -5.14
C LYS A 252 10.56 18.62 -6.60
N GLN A 253 10.70 17.64 -7.50
CA GLN A 253 10.40 17.82 -8.92
C GLN A 253 8.93 18.14 -9.12
N TRP A 254 8.03 17.36 -8.51
CA TRP A 254 6.59 17.61 -8.55
C TRP A 254 6.26 19.05 -8.12
N MET A 255 6.82 19.51 -7.00
CA MET A 255 6.58 20.88 -6.51
C MET A 255 7.08 21.97 -7.47
N GLN A 256 8.14 21.70 -8.23
CA GLN A 256 8.64 22.62 -9.26
C GLN A 256 7.73 22.65 -10.49
N ASP A 257 7.13 21.52 -10.82
CA ASP A 257 6.23 21.40 -11.98
C ASP A 257 4.86 22.06 -11.72
N GLN A 258 4.49 22.29 -10.45
CA GLN A 258 3.25 23.01 -10.06
C GLN A 258 3.40 24.55 -10.02
N GLN A 259 4.61 25.10 -10.25
CA GLN A 259 4.90 26.54 -10.17
C GLN A 259 4.98 27.19 -11.56
#